data_AF-A0A1Q7L9V4-F1
#
_entry.id   AF-A0A1Q7L9V4-F1
#
_cell.length_a   1.000
_cell.length_b   1.000
_cell.length_c   1.000
_cell.angle_alpha   90.00
_cell.angle_beta   90.00
_cell.angle_gamma   90.00
#
_symmetry.space_group_name_H-M   'P 1'
#
loop_
_entity.id
_entity.type
_entity.pdbx_description
1 polymer ?
#
loop_
_entity_poly.entity_id
_entity_poly.type
_entity_poly.pdbx_seq_one_letter_code
_entity_poly.pdbx_strand_id
1 'polypeptide(L)' 'MRLHFCILSVLGDVLDEGELHFVEAAQSIDAAKARVKALAELWPGEYVIYDAETGERVSVTAGGDPH' A
#
# COMPACT_ATOMS: atom_id res chain seq x y z
N MET A 1 -2.79 -18.75 10.37
CA MET A 1 -2.81 -18.14 9.02
C MET A 1 -1.64 -17.17 8.97
N ARG A 2 -0.68 -17.34 8.07
CA ARG A 2 0.41 -16.38 7.89
C ARG A 2 -0.13 -15.22 7.05
N LEU A 3 0.22 -13.99 7.41
CA LEU A 3 -0.06 -12.80 6.61
C LEU A 3 1.19 -12.56 5.76
N HIS A 4 1.04 -12.67 4.44
CA HIS A 4 2.18 -12.62 3.50
C HIS A 4 2.34 -11.23 2.90
N PHE A 5 1.26 -10.44 2.85
CA PHE A 5 1.25 -9.13 2.20
C PHE A 5 1.15 -8.02 3.24
N CYS A 6 2.14 -7.15 3.34
CA CYS A 6 2.13 -5.98 4.22
C CYS A 6 1.73 -4.74 3.42
N ILE A 7 0.70 -4.03 3.86
CA ILE A 7 0.26 -2.76 3.30
C ILE A 7 0.95 -1.65 4.07
N LEU A 8 1.67 -0.80 3.36
CA LEU A 8 2.39 0.35 3.89
C LEU A 8 1.81 1.59 3.21
N SER A 9 1.52 2.66 3.95
CA SER A 9 1.18 3.97 3.38
C SER A 9 2.42 4.84 3.36
N VAL A 10 2.64 5.56 2.26
CA VAL A 10 3.70 6.57 2.17
C VAL A 10 3.14 7.86 2.75
N LEU A 11 3.61 8.27 3.92
CA LEU A 11 3.26 9.55 4.54
C LEU A 11 4.43 10.51 4.37
N GLY A 12 4.34 11.42 3.40
CA GLY A 12 5.35 12.47 3.19
C GLY A 12 5.32 13.07 1.80
N ASP A 13 5.59 14.37 1.71
CA ASP A 13 5.89 15.03 0.45
C ASP A 13 7.23 14.48 -0.07
N VAL A 14 7.37 14.34 -1.39
CA VAL A 14 8.37 13.56 -2.15
C VAL A 14 9.85 13.94 -1.88
N LEU A 15 10.12 14.81 -0.92
CA LEU A 15 11.41 15.42 -0.61
C LEU A 15 12.15 14.80 0.58
N ASP A 16 11.48 14.06 1.47
CA ASP A 16 12.09 13.46 2.67
C ASP A 16 11.71 11.98 2.72
N GLU A 17 12.51 11.13 2.07
CA GLU A 17 12.55 9.65 2.15
C GLU A 17 11.24 8.96 2.57
N GLY A 18 10.12 9.31 1.92
CA GLY A 18 8.74 9.13 2.40
C GLY A 18 8.55 7.98 3.39
N GLU A 19 8.22 8.32 4.65
CA GLU A 19 8.11 7.31 5.69
C GLU A 19 7.03 6.28 5.33
N LEU A 20 7.45 5.02 5.24
CA LEU A 20 6.56 3.89 5.01
C LEU A 20 5.93 3.50 6.35
N HIS A 21 4.67 3.90 6.54
CA HIS A 21 3.90 3.50 7.70
C HIS A 21 3.19 2.19 7.45
N PHE A 22 3.45 1.19 8.29
CA PHE A 22 2.68 -0.06 8.25
C PHE A 22 1.22 0.21 8.63
N VAL A 23 0.31 -0.13 7.73
CA VAL A 23 -1.14 0.05 7.92
C VAL A 23 -1.77 -1.25 8.41
N GLU A 24 -1.68 -2.30 7.59
CA GLU A 24 -2.31 -3.60 7.85
C GLU A 24 -1.58 -4.68 7.05
N ALA A 25 -1.66 -5.94 7.48
CA ALA A 25 -1.21 -7.07 6.69
C ALA A 25 -2.40 -7.93 6.23
N ALA A 26 -2.31 -8.44 5.01
CA ALA A 26 -3.32 -9.22 4.32
C ALA A 26 -2.81 -10.62 3.96
N GLN A 27 -3.75 -11.54 3.77
CA GLN A 27 -3.47 -12.93 3.41
C GLN A 27 -3.18 -13.12 1.92
N SER A 28 -3.71 -12.22 1.07
CA SER A 28 -3.58 -12.29 -0.39
C SER A 28 -3.38 -10.90 -0.98
N ILE A 29 -2.71 -10.84 -2.13
CA ILE A 29 -2.53 -9.58 -2.88
C ILE A 29 -3.86 -8.92 -3.26
N ASP A 30 -4.89 -9.72 -3.55
CA ASP A 30 -6.22 -9.21 -3.88
C ASP A 30 -6.88 -8.51 -2.68
N ALA A 31 -6.82 -9.15 -1.50
CA ALA A 31 -7.29 -8.55 -0.25
C ALA A 31 -6.50 -7.28 0.10
N ALA A 32 -5.17 -7.28 -0.11
CA ALA A 32 -4.34 -6.10 0.08
C ALA A 32 -4.75 -4.95 -0.85
N LYS A 33 -4.97 -5.23 -2.13
CA LYS A 33 -5.44 -4.25 -3.12
C LYS A 33 -6.83 -3.71 -2.80
N ALA A 34 -7.76 -4.58 -2.39
CA ALA A 34 -9.10 -4.16 -1.98
C ALA A 34 -9.04 -3.24 -0.75
N ARG A 35 -8.16 -3.52 0.20
CA ARG A 35 -7.90 -2.65 1.36
C ARG A 35 -7.29 -1.32 0.97
N VAL A 36 -6.26 -1.31 0.13
CA VAL A 36 -5.67 -0.08 -0.39
C VAL A 36 -6.71 0.76 -1.12
N LYS A 37 -7.58 0.14 -1.94
CA LYS A 37 -8.65 0.86 -2.63
C LYS A 37 -9.64 1.51 -1.66
N ALA A 38 -10.08 0.78 -0.63
CA ALA A 38 -10.97 1.33 0.40
C ALA A 38 -10.29 2.44 1.22
N LEU A 39 -8.99 2.30 1.51
CA LEU A 39 -8.20 3.33 2.18
C LEU A 39 -8.08 4.59 1.29
N ALA A 40 -7.85 4.41 0.00
CA ALA A 40 -7.73 5.49 -0.97
C ALA A 40 -9.00 6.31 -1.15
N GLU A 41 -10.17 5.69 -1.01
CA GLU A 41 -11.46 6.41 -1.03
C GLU A 41 -11.59 7.36 0.16
N LEU A 42 -10.93 7.08 1.29
CA LEU A 42 -10.96 7.90 2.49
C LEU A 42 -9.77 8.85 2.59
N TRP A 43 -8.58 8.37 2.20
CA TRP A 43 -7.28 9.05 2.26
C TRP A 43 -6.52 8.77 0.96
N PRO A 44 -6.67 9.62 -0.07
CA PRO A 44 -5.89 9.49 -1.29
C PRO A 44 -4.40 9.68 -0.99
N GLY A 45 -3.55 8.90 -1.65
CA GLY A 45 -2.12 8.87 -1.39
C GLY A 45 -1.43 7.69 -2.06
N GLU A 46 -0.15 7.51 -1.77
CA GLU A 46 0.61 6.36 -2.24
C GLU A 46 0.66 5.27 -1.19
N TYR A 47 0.40 4.04 -1.63
CA TYR A 47 0.46 2.85 -0.81
C TYR A 47 1.42 1.84 -1.45
N VAL A 48 2.11 1.06 -0.63
CA VAL A 48 3.02 0.00 -1.06
C VAL A 48 2.55 -1.31 -0.45
N ILE A 49 2.31 -2.31 -1.29
CA ILE A 49 2.04 -3.68 -0.86
C ILE A 49 3.35 -4.46 -0.98
N TYR A 50 3.92 -4.84 0.15
CA TYR A 50 5.11 -5.67 0.24
C TYR A 50 4.72 -7.14 0.38
N ASP A 51 5.22 -7.99 -0.51
CA ASP A 51 5.12 -9.44 -0.43
C ASP A 51 6.33 -9.99 0.34
N ALA A 52 6.08 -10.57 1.51
CA ALA A 52 7.12 -11.13 2.36
C ALA A 52 7.61 -12.52 1.91
N GLU A 53 6.93 -13.17 0.96
CA GLU A 53 7.28 -14.49 0.43
C GLU A 53 8.28 -14.38 -0.73
N THR A 54 8.03 -13.47 -1.67
CA THR A 54 8.87 -13.21 -2.86
C THR A 54 9.81 -12.02 -2.67
N GLY A 55 9.53 -11.14 -1.71
CA GLY A 55 10.24 -9.87 -1.52
C GLY A 55 9.82 -8.79 -2.51
N GLU A 56 8.76 -9.02 -3.29
CA GLU A 56 8.23 -8.05 -4.24
C GLU A 56 7.50 -6.91 -3.53
N ARG A 57 7.47 -5.74 -4.17
CA ARG A 57 6.76 -4.56 -3.67
C ARG A 57 5.99 -3.95 -4.81
N VAL A 58 4.70 -3.76 -4.58
CA VAL A 58 3.77 -3.17 -5.55
C VAL A 58 3.36 -1.80 -5.01
N SER A 59 3.83 -0.74 -5.66
CA SER A 59 3.31 0.60 -5.41
C SER A 59 1.95 0.75 -6.06
N VAL A 60 1.01 1.26 -5.28
CA VAL A 60 -0.37 1.55 -5.67
C VAL A 60 -0.59 3.02 -5.35
N THR A 61 -0.46 3.86 -6.36
CA THR A 61 -0.82 5.27 -6.26
C THR A 61 -2.34 5.37 -6.36
N ALA A 62 -2.96 5.76 -5.26
CA ALA A 62 -4.40 5.76 -5.13
C ALA A 62 -4.89 7.20 -5.03
N GLY A 63 -5.28 7.75 -6.19
CA GLY A 63 -5.59 9.18 -6.34
C GLY A 63 -5.14 9.81 -7.66
N GLY A 64 -4.57 9.04 -8.59
CA GLY A 64 -4.29 9.50 -9.94
C GLY A 64 -5.50 9.29 -10.84
N ASP A 65 -6.29 10.33 -11.06
CA ASP A 65 -7.11 10.47 -12.27
C ASP A 65 -6.14 10.52 -13.46
N PRO A 66 -6.14 9.53 -14.39
CA PRO A 66 -5.49 9.72 -15.67
C PRO A 66 -6.39 10.67 -16.47
N HIS A 67 -6.02 11.95 -16.47
CA HIS A 67 -6.64 12.96 -17.33
C HIS A 67 -6.66 12.52 -18.81
#